data_AF-A0A351KER5-F1
#
_entry.id   AF-A0A351KER5-F1
#
_cell.length_a   1.000
_cell.length_b   1.000
_cell.length_c   1.000
_cell.angle_alpha   90.00
_cell.angle_beta   90.00
_cell.angle_gamma   90.00
#
_symmetry.space_group_name_H-M   'P 1'
#
loop_
_entity.id
_entity.type
_entity.pdbx_description
1 polymer ?
#
loop_
_entity_poly.entity_id
_entity_poly.type
_entity_poly.pdbx_seq_one_letter_code
_entity_poly.pdbx_strand_id
1 'polypeptide(L)'
;VEDKYTNTYTRIKSAPIHGYEINIGKTIGNVLTLFLQAIALMIFTKYVYNSNWSGNLLITILILFIFSVFAISLGMFIYEVFRDYNKASNFVELSCSIFYFYIRGIC
;
A
#
# COMPACT_ATOMS: atom_id res chain seq x y z
N VAL A 1 -10.15 -8.06 -0.46
CA VAL A 1 -10.32 -7.70 -1.88
C VAL A 1 -10.58 -8.96 -2.70
N GLU A 2 -9.81 -10.02 -2.45
CA GLU A 2 -10.00 -11.39 -2.97
C GLU A 2 -11.31 -12.09 -2.51
N ASP A 3 -11.87 -11.67 -1.37
CA ASP A 3 -13.04 -12.28 -0.73
C ASP A 3 -14.34 -12.13 -1.51
N LYS A 4 -14.39 -11.24 -2.51
CA LYS A 4 -15.61 -11.03 -3.31
C LYS A 4 -15.79 -12.11 -4.40
N TYR A 5 -14.73 -12.87 -4.69
CA TYR A 5 -14.68 -13.83 -5.80
C TYR A 5 -14.80 -15.30 -5.37
N THR A 6 -14.65 -15.58 -4.08
CA THR A 6 -14.81 -16.94 -3.54
C THR A 6 -16.17 -17.06 -2.86
N ASN A 7 -16.81 -18.23 -2.96
CA ASN A 7 -18.07 -18.64 -2.28
C ASN A 7 -18.09 -18.47 -0.74
N THR A 8 -17.09 -17.79 -0.15
CA THR A 8 -16.94 -17.45 1.27
C THR A 8 -17.76 -16.21 1.64
N TYR A 9 -18.05 -15.30 0.70
CA TYR A 9 -18.80 -14.07 0.98
C TYR A 9 -20.22 -14.35 1.48
N THR A 10 -20.85 -15.43 1.01
CA THR A 10 -22.18 -15.87 1.47
C THR A 10 -22.15 -16.38 2.91
N ARG A 11 -21.06 -17.05 3.34
CA ARG A 11 -20.89 -17.53 4.73
C ARG A 11 -20.58 -16.40 5.71
N ILE A 12 -19.80 -15.40 5.27
CA ILE A 12 -19.51 -14.20 6.07
C ILE A 12 -20.77 -13.36 6.27
N LYS A 13 -21.68 -13.32 5.29
CA LYS A 13 -22.99 -12.66 5.42
C LYS A 13 -23.94 -13.35 6.41
N SER A 14 -23.71 -14.63 6.70
CA SER A 14 -24.45 -15.41 7.71
C SER A 14 -23.92 -15.21 9.13
N ALA A 15 -22.68 -14.74 9.27
CA ALA A 15 -22.17 -14.26 10.54
C ALA A 15 -22.69 -12.83 10.77
N PRO A 16 -23.11 -12.45 11.99
CA PRO A 16 -23.56 -11.10 12.31
C PRO A 16 -22.35 -10.15 12.44
N ILE A 17 -21.50 -10.11 11.41
CA ILE A 17 -20.32 -9.26 11.32
C ILE A 17 -20.58 -8.32 10.16
N HIS A 18 -20.56 -7.02 10.41
CA HIS A 18 -20.88 -6.08 9.36
C HIS A 18 -19.73 -6.02 8.35
N GLY A 19 -20.05 -6.11 7.05
CA GLY A 19 -19.05 -6.14 5.97
C GLY A 19 -18.12 -4.92 5.92
N TYR A 20 -18.49 -3.80 6.54
CA TYR A 20 -17.64 -2.62 6.66
C TYR A 20 -16.48 -2.82 7.65
N GLU A 21 -16.66 -3.61 8.71
CA GLU A 21 -15.62 -3.85 9.73
C GLU A 21 -14.46 -4.66 9.14
N ILE A 22 -14.79 -5.60 8.24
CA ILE A 22 -13.81 -6.44 7.54
C ILE A 22 -12.98 -5.60 6.56
N ASN A 23 -13.62 -4.66 5.86
CA ASN A 23 -12.92 -3.81 4.90
C ASN A 23 -11.99 -2.81 5.63
N ILE A 24 -12.48 -2.18 6.70
CA ILE A 24 -11.71 -1.24 7.52
C ILE A 24 -10.53 -1.96 8.19
N GLY A 25 -10.74 -3.15 8.76
CA GLY A 25 -9.68 -3.95 9.38
C GLY A 25 -8.57 -4.30 8.39
N LYS A 26 -8.92 -4.64 7.15
CA LYS A 26 -7.93 -4.91 6.09
C LYS A 26 -7.15 -3.67 5.70
N THR A 27 -7.82 -2.53 5.55
CA THR A 27 -7.14 -1.27 5.24
C THR A 27 -6.16 -0.88 6.35
N ILE A 28 -6.57 -0.95 7.62
CA ILE A 28 -5.70 -0.62 8.77
C ILE A 28 -4.49 -1.57 8.83
N GLY A 29 -4.72 -2.87 8.63
CA GLY A 29 -3.62 -3.85 8.58
C GLY A 29 -2.61 -3.55 7.47
N ASN A 30 -3.10 -3.12 6.30
CA ASN A 30 -2.23 -2.76 5.19
C ASN A 30 -1.42 -1.48 5.48
N VAL A 31 -2.03 -0.47 6.13
CA VAL A 31 -1.35 0.75 6.60
C VAL A 31 -0.24 0.41 7.57
N LEU A 32 -0.52 -0.42 8.56
CA LEU A 32 0.46 -0.78 9.57
C LEU A 32 1.63 -1.58 8.97
N THR A 33 1.36 -2.48 8.03
CA THR A 33 2.38 -3.28 7.34
C THR A 33 3.29 -2.42 6.47
N LEU A 34 2.72 -1.52 5.67
CA LEU A 34 3.49 -0.59 4.82
C LEU A 34 4.34 0.37 5.65
N PHE A 35 3.80 0.86 6.77
CA PHE A 35 4.56 1.69 7.68
C PHE A 35 5.73 0.94 8.33
N LEU A 36 5.53 -0.31 8.76
CA LEU A 36 6.59 -1.14 9.31
C LEU A 36 7.69 -1.43 8.28
N GLN A 37 7.30 -1.71 7.03
CA GLN A 37 8.23 -1.91 5.91
C GLN A 37 9.04 -0.63 5.63
N ALA A 38 8.40 0.54 5.65
CA ALA A 38 9.07 1.82 5.47
C ALA A 38 10.10 2.11 6.57
N ILE A 39 9.77 1.79 7.84
CA ILE A 39 10.73 1.89 8.95
C ILE A 39 11.91 0.93 8.76
N ALA A 40 11.63 -0.32 8.38
CA ALA A 40 12.69 -1.31 8.13
C ALA A 40 13.63 -0.84 7.00
N LEU A 41 13.08 -0.30 5.91
CA LEU A 41 13.85 0.31 4.81
C LEU A 41 14.70 1.49 5.28
N MET A 42 14.14 2.38 6.11
CA MET A 42 14.87 3.52 6.66
C MET A 42 16.07 3.11 7.50
N ILE A 43 15.90 2.11 8.36
CA ILE A 43 16.98 1.54 9.17
C ILE A 43 18.05 1.00 8.22
N PHE A 44 17.66 0.19 7.23
CA PHE A 44 18.59 -0.40 6.28
C PHE A 44 19.38 0.66 5.50
N THR A 45 18.72 1.71 5.00
CA THR A 45 19.38 2.81 4.28
C THR A 45 20.35 3.60 5.17
N LYS A 46 20.01 3.81 6.45
CA LYS A 46 20.93 4.48 7.38
C LYS A 46 22.17 3.63 7.67
N TYR A 47 22.00 2.34 7.92
CA TYR A 47 23.10 1.45 8.31
C TYR A 47 23.96 0.97 7.12
N VAL A 48 23.35 0.71 5.96
CA VAL A 48 24.04 0.14 4.78
C VAL A 48 24.58 1.22 3.86
N TYR A 49 23.80 2.28 3.60
CA TYR A 49 24.21 3.36 2.69
C TYR A 49 24.95 4.49 3.39
N ASN A 50 25.07 4.47 4.73
CA ASN A 50 25.70 5.52 5.55
C ASN A 50 25.25 6.94 5.12
N SER A 51 23.99 7.04 4.70
CA SER A 51 23.46 8.28 4.14
C SER A 51 23.44 9.33 5.24
N ASN A 52 24.14 10.44 5.04
CA ASN A 52 24.10 11.59 5.95
C ASN A 52 22.75 12.29 5.77
N TRP A 53 21.71 11.78 6.44
CA TRP A 53 20.47 12.50 6.66
C TRP A 53 20.80 13.71 7.53
N SER A 54 21.29 14.79 6.92
CA SER A 54 21.69 16.03 7.60
C SER A 54 20.50 16.77 8.26
N GLY A 55 19.27 16.27 8.06
CA GLY A 55 18.04 16.81 8.66
C GLY A 55 17.59 16.06 9.91
N ASN A 56 16.60 16.61 10.59
CA ASN A 56 15.96 15.96 11.75
C ASN A 56 15.32 14.63 11.33
N LEU A 57 15.87 13.51 11.82
CA LEU A 57 15.33 12.14 11.63
C LEU A 57 13.82 12.03 11.89
N LEU A 58 13.31 12.85 12.81
CA LEU A 58 11.92 12.91 13.21
C LEU A 58 11.01 13.42 12.07
N ILE A 59 11.48 14.36 11.26
CA ILE A 59 10.75 14.90 10.11
C ILE A 59 10.63 13.84 9.01
N THR A 60 11.69 13.07 8.77
CA THR A 60 11.66 12.00 7.75
C THR A 60 10.66 10.91 8.11
N ILE A 61 10.61 10.51 9.38
CA ILE A 61 9.61 9.54 9.87
C ILE A 61 8.19 10.05 9.67
N LEU A 62 7.95 11.34 9.91
CA LEU A 62 6.63 11.94 9.71
C LEU A 62 6.23 11.95 8.23
N ILE A 63 7.16 12.30 7.34
CA ILE A 63 6.93 12.28 5.89
C ILE A 63 6.61 10.86 5.41
N LEU A 64 7.33 9.85 5.90
CA LEU A 64 7.06 8.45 5.56
C LEU A 64 5.70 7.98 6.04
N PHE A 65 5.27 8.41 7.22
CA PHE A 65 3.94 8.11 7.72
C PHE A 65 2.86 8.69 6.80
N ILE A 66 2.97 9.97 6.45
CA ILE A 66 2.03 10.65 5.54
C ILE A 66 2.04 9.98 4.16
N PHE A 67 3.22 9.65 3.64
CA PHE A 67 3.38 8.98 2.35
C PHE A 67 2.75 7.58 2.36
N SER A 68 2.93 6.81 3.43
CA SER A 68 2.30 5.48 3.57
C SER A 68 0.77 5.59 3.57
N VAL A 69 0.20 6.54 4.32
CA VAL A 69 -1.24 6.78 4.32
C VAL A 69 -1.74 7.19 2.93
N PHE A 70 -0.99 8.06 2.25
CA PHE A 70 -1.32 8.53 0.90
C PHE A 70 -1.23 7.43 -0.17
N ALA A 71 -0.23 6.56 -0.10
CA ALA A 71 -0.08 5.43 -1.02
C ALA A 71 -1.27 4.47 -0.95
N ILE A 72 -1.80 4.25 0.26
CA ILE A 72 -2.90 3.33 0.49
C ILE A 72 -4.23 3.96 0.10
N SER A 73 -4.43 5.24 0.38
CA SER A 73 -5.62 5.94 -0.10
C SER A 73 -5.68 5.98 -1.62
N LEU A 74 -4.55 6.20 -2.31
CA LEU A 74 -4.45 6.09 -3.76
C LEU A 74 -4.74 4.66 -4.25
N GLY A 75 -4.16 3.65 -3.62
CA GLY A 75 -4.42 2.25 -3.98
C GLY A 75 -5.90 1.86 -3.83
N MET A 76 -6.54 2.30 -2.74
CA MET A 76 -7.98 2.12 -2.54
C MET A 76 -8.81 2.89 -3.57
N PHE A 77 -8.44 4.13 -3.88
CA PHE A 77 -9.14 4.95 -4.87
C PHE A 77 -9.11 4.29 -6.26
N ILE A 78 -7.94 3.80 -6.69
CA ILE A 78 -7.81 3.06 -7.95
C ILE A 78 -8.72 1.82 -7.92
N TYR A 79 -8.72 1.06 -6.83
CA TYR A 79 -9.56 -0.12 -6.72
C TYR A 79 -11.07 0.20 -6.81
N GLU A 80 -11.52 1.30 -6.20
CA GLU A 80 -12.93 1.73 -6.27
C GLU A 80 -13.34 2.20 -7.66
N VAL A 81 -12.46 2.87 -8.40
CA VAL A 81 -12.74 3.34 -9.77
C VAL A 81 -12.92 2.16 -10.74
N PHE A 82 -12.04 1.17 -10.67
CA PHE A 82 -12.06 0.06 -11.63
C PHE A 82 -13.16 -0.96 -11.36
N ARG A 83 -13.66 -1.09 -10.11
CA ARG A 83 -14.71 -2.02 -9.61
C ARG A 83 -14.51 -3.52 -9.92
N ASP A 84 -13.53 -3.84 -10.76
CA ASP A 84 -13.08 -5.15 -11.23
C ASP A 84 -11.62 -5.36 -10.81
N TYR A 85 -11.35 -6.47 -10.12
CA TYR A 85 -10.03 -6.80 -9.58
C TYR A 85 -8.95 -6.95 -10.67
N ASN A 86 -9.24 -7.74 -11.72
CA ASN A 86 -8.29 -7.97 -12.80
C ASN A 86 -7.92 -6.69 -13.56
N LYS A 87 -8.86 -5.75 -13.70
CA LYS A 87 -8.58 -4.47 -14.37
C LYS A 87 -7.71 -3.56 -13.50
N ALA A 88 -7.98 -3.52 -12.19
CA ALA A 88 -7.22 -2.73 -11.24
C ALA A 88 -5.76 -3.22 -11.11
N SER A 89 -5.53 -4.53 -10.98
CA SER A 89 -4.16 -5.09 -10.85
C SER A 89 -3.33 -4.81 -12.10
N ASN A 90 -3.89 -5.12 -13.27
CA ASN A 90 -3.20 -4.88 -14.54
C ASN A 90 -2.88 -3.39 -14.74
N PHE A 91 -3.76 -2.48 -14.30
CA PHE A 91 -3.50 -1.04 -14.38
C PHE A 91 -2.34 -0.60 -13.48
N VAL A 92 -2.29 -1.10 -12.23
CA VAL A 92 -1.19 -0.79 -11.29
C VAL A 92 0.14 -1.37 -11.80
N GLU A 93 0.13 -2.58 -12.35
CA GLU A 93 1.32 -3.24 -12.93
C GLU A 93 1.85 -2.49 -14.16
N LEU A 94 0.95 -2.02 -15.02
CA LEU A 94 1.32 -1.18 -16.17
C LEU A 94 1.94 0.14 -15.71
N SER A 95 1.32 0.81 -14.73
CA SER A 95 1.86 2.06 -14.16
C SER A 95 3.25 1.88 -13.58
N CYS A 96 3.47 0.80 -12.80
CA CYS A 96 4.75 0.48 -12.20
C CYS A 96 5.83 0.20 -13.26
N SER A 97 5.47 -0.55 -14.32
CA SER A 97 6.38 -0.88 -15.42
C SER A 97 6.84 0.36 -16.19
N ILE A 98 5.95 1.33 -16.43
CA ILE A 98 6.28 2.59 -17.10
C ILE A 98 7.26 3.41 -16.26
N PHE A 99 7.03 3.50 -14.95
CA PHE A 99 7.91 4.22 -14.03
C PHE A 99 9.31 3.59 -13.97
N TYR A 100 9.38 2.26 -13.90
CA TYR A 100 10.66 1.54 -13.91
C TYR A 100 11.42 1.75 -15.24
N PHE A 101 10.71 1.72 -16.39
CA PHE A 101 11.31 2.01 -17.68
C PHE A 101 11.90 3.42 -17.73
N TYR A 102 11.18 4.42 -17.18
CA TYR A 102 11.67 5.80 -17.12
C TYR A 102 12.95 5.92 -16.28
N ILE A 103 13.00 5.29 -15.11
CA ILE A 103 14.20 5.28 -14.25
C ILE A 103 15.38 4.63 -14.98
N ARG A 104 15.15 3.48 -15.63
CA ARG A 104 16.21 2.73 -16.31
C ARG A 104 16.67 3.38 -17.61
N GLY A 105 15.84 4.19 -18.26
CA GLY A 105 16.20 4.93 -19.47
C GLY A 105 16.97 6.24 -19.21
N ILE A 106 17.07 6.68 -17.95
CA ILE A 106 17.78 7.90 -17.55
C ILE A 106 19.22 7.65 -17.05
N CYS A 107 19.58 6.39 -16.79
CA CYS A 107 20.94 5.93 -16.50
C CYS A 107 21.60 5.34 -17.75
#